data_AF-A0A948F5F0-F1
#
_entry.id   AF-A0A948F5F0-F1
#
_cell.length_a   1.000
_cell.length_b   1.000
_cell.length_c   1.000
_cell.angle_alpha   90.00
_cell.angle_beta   90.00
_cell.angle_gamma   90.00
#
_symmetry.space_group_name_H-M   'P 1'
#
loop_
_entity.id
_entity.type
_entity.pdbx_description
1 polymer ?
#
loop_
_entity_poly.entity_id
_entity_poly.type
_entity_poly.pdbx_seq_one_letter_code
_entity_poly.pdbx_strand_id
1 'polypeptide(L)'
;MNKRLPLPSLLLALAIVFLLPQISLASFKDVPESHTYYEAISALENSGLIKGYADGSFQPEKIINKAEFIKLAFNHAGYNPPEKFYKTPFKDVPEGSWFAPYVKLGNELGIIPLNPDLPNFFPRQPINRIDALKIILPLEGIPSPINSYQTELVFQDIEPGSIYEHYAKAAQNSGIFIPEEQPYFFPQKDLTRGEAAELLYRAQIYRQNTEGTYSTMPGSFLDTVYVETGASSDLIDNAKFPILLSIWEKINNDYLYREKIDKDQLIYGAINGIVETLQDQYTVFESPSTSMELQNSLNGTYEGIGIVIDTFEDQYLIISVMKDSPAQEAGLLAGDTIVEVDGKDVGKYTITKLLNAIKGPSGSTVQLKIKRDNKTMSFKITRKAISMDTVLLEGGIEIPKNIGYIAIYQFTNSTPAEFKKLLDETMSDGPNGLILDLRDNPGGYVSSAYEVLDSLVPQGETLVKTNFKGNIISEPSNGPSETGEINIPMVVLVNEYTASAAEIVAGALQDHKIATIVGEPTYGKGTMQEVDVYTDGSLFKMSIAEWFTPNNHKVDQLGITPDIIVIKTKDDVLGKTDSILQRAITELQKKF
;
A
#
# COMPACT_ATOMS: atom_id res chain seq x y z
N MET A 1 -22.17 -18.47 70.39
CA MET A 1 -22.08 -18.59 68.92
C MET A 1 -21.56 -17.25 68.43
N ASN A 2 -20.36 -17.07 67.89
CA ASN A 2 -19.82 -17.73 66.70
C ASN A 2 -18.28 -17.68 66.64
N LYS A 3 -17.75 -18.56 65.78
CA LYS A 3 -16.35 -18.96 65.59
C LYS A 3 -15.48 -17.93 64.85
N ARG A 4 -14.18 -18.22 64.90
CA ARG A 4 -12.96 -17.51 64.48
C ARG A 4 -12.59 -17.53 62.96
N LEU A 5 -11.77 -16.53 62.57
CA LEU A 5 -10.60 -16.46 61.61
C LEU A 5 -10.85 -16.42 60.07
N PRO A 6 -9.90 -15.90 59.23
CA PRO A 6 -8.67 -15.09 59.45
C PRO A 6 -8.41 -13.88 58.46
N LEU A 7 -7.28 -13.17 58.68
CA LEU A 7 -6.68 -12.03 57.93
C LEU A 7 -6.34 -12.29 56.43
N PRO A 8 -6.06 -11.21 55.66
CA PRO A 8 -4.74 -11.02 55.02
C PRO A 8 -4.16 -9.61 55.29
N SER A 9 -3.00 -9.48 55.95
CA SER A 9 -1.65 -9.27 55.38
C SER A 9 -1.44 -7.94 54.61
N LEU A 10 -0.76 -7.04 55.33
CA LEU A 10 0.01 -5.85 54.95
C LEU A 10 0.47 -5.81 53.48
N LEU A 11 0.11 -4.76 52.75
CA LEU A 11 0.77 -4.35 51.51
C LEU A 11 1.38 -2.95 51.72
N LEU A 12 2.70 -2.94 51.56
CA LEU A 12 3.62 -1.82 51.69
C LEU A 12 3.25 -0.75 50.64
N ALA A 13 2.80 0.42 51.09
CA ALA A 13 2.66 1.58 50.22
C ALA A 13 4.06 2.13 49.91
N LEU A 14 4.65 1.71 48.79
CA LEU A 14 5.76 2.45 48.19
C LEU A 14 5.19 3.77 47.65
N ALA A 15 5.48 4.87 48.34
CA ALA A 15 5.32 6.20 47.78
C ALA A 15 6.36 6.36 46.66
N ILE A 16 5.92 6.15 45.41
CA ILE A 16 6.67 6.60 44.24
C ILE A 16 6.45 8.11 44.15
N VAL A 17 7.40 8.87 44.69
CA VAL A 17 7.54 10.29 44.41
C VAL A 17 7.89 10.39 42.92
N PHE A 18 6.95 10.88 42.10
CA PHE A 18 7.29 11.36 40.76
C PHE A 18 8.32 12.49 40.93
N LEU A 19 9.57 12.21 40.60
CA LEU A 19 10.55 13.25 40.32
C LEU A 19 10.07 13.95 39.04
N LEU A 20 9.34 15.04 39.20
CA LEU A 20 9.17 16.01 38.13
C LEU A 20 10.58 16.46 37.71
N PRO A 21 10.95 16.40 36.43
CA PRO A 21 12.20 16.97 35.97
C PRO A 21 12.19 18.46 36.34
N GLN A 22 13.23 18.90 37.05
CA GLN A 22 13.45 20.32 37.32
C GLN A 22 13.62 21.00 35.96
N ILE A 23 12.61 21.77 35.53
CA ILE A 23 12.69 22.57 34.31
C ILE A 23 13.74 23.65 34.58
N SER A 24 14.94 23.48 34.04
CA SER A 24 15.93 24.56 33.97
C SER A 24 15.41 25.60 32.99
N LEU A 25 15.47 26.87 33.38
CA LEU A 25 15.07 28.01 32.56
C LEU A 25 15.79 27.96 31.20
N ALA A 26 15.09 28.18 30.07
CA ALA A 26 15.77 28.49 28.81
C ALA A 26 16.75 29.65 29.04
N SER A 27 17.98 29.50 28.56
CA SER A 27 19.06 30.45 28.83
C SER A 27 19.09 31.64 27.86
N PHE A 28 18.25 31.61 26.82
CA PHE A 28 18.28 32.58 25.75
C PHE A 28 17.63 33.92 26.14
N LYS A 29 18.36 35.01 25.90
CA LYS A 29 17.96 36.37 26.29
C LYS A 29 16.66 36.87 25.62
N ASP A 30 16.31 36.29 24.47
CA ASP A 30 15.18 36.66 23.62
C ASP A 30 14.04 35.64 23.65
N VAL A 31 14.09 34.67 24.57
CA VAL A 31 13.02 33.68 24.78
C VAL A 31 12.61 33.73 26.27
N PRO A 32 11.88 34.76 26.72
CA PRO A 32 11.36 34.82 28.09
C PRO A 32 10.30 33.74 28.34
N GLU A 33 9.99 33.42 29.61
CA GLU A 33 8.94 32.44 30.00
C GLU A 33 7.58 32.71 29.35
N SER A 34 7.27 33.98 29.05
CA SER A 34 6.03 34.39 28.39
C SER A 34 6.04 34.21 26.86
N HIS A 35 7.16 33.75 26.27
CA HIS A 35 7.29 33.56 24.83
C HIS A 35 6.54 32.30 24.39
N THR A 36 5.83 32.35 23.25
CA THR A 36 5.00 31.26 22.74
C THR A 36 5.75 29.91 22.68
N TYR A 37 6.96 29.91 22.13
CA TYR A 37 7.81 28.70 22.00
C TYR A 37 8.75 28.44 23.19
N TYR A 38 8.56 29.12 24.34
CA TYR A 38 9.48 29.00 25.48
C TYR A 38 9.67 27.54 25.93
N GLU A 39 8.58 26.79 26.06
CA GLU A 39 8.61 25.41 26.54
C GLU A 39 9.42 24.50 25.61
N ALA A 40 9.11 24.50 24.31
CA ALA A 40 9.80 23.69 23.32
C ALA A 40 11.29 24.04 23.22
N ILE A 41 11.62 25.34 23.19
CA ILE A 41 13.00 25.80 23.12
C ILE A 41 13.76 25.39 24.40
N SER A 42 13.15 25.57 25.58
CA SER A 42 13.76 25.17 26.86
C SER A 42 14.02 23.65 26.91
N ALA A 43 13.05 22.84 26.51
CA ALA A 43 13.17 21.38 26.54
C ALA A 43 14.27 20.87 25.60
N LEU A 44 14.33 21.42 24.39
CA LEU A 44 15.34 21.05 23.41
C LEU A 44 16.74 21.59 23.76
N GLU A 45 16.84 22.76 24.42
CA GLU A 45 18.11 23.30 24.92
C GLU A 45 18.64 22.43 26.07
N ASN A 46 17.77 22.07 27.02
CA ASN A 46 18.13 21.26 28.19
C ASN A 46 18.58 19.84 27.81
N SER A 47 18.05 19.29 26.72
CA SER A 47 18.50 18.01 26.14
C SER A 47 19.76 18.14 25.27
N GLY A 48 20.27 19.35 25.07
CA GLY A 48 21.46 19.64 24.28
C GLY A 48 21.26 19.54 22.77
N LEU A 49 20.02 19.43 22.30
CA LEU A 49 19.64 19.22 20.90
C LEU A 49 19.64 20.52 20.10
N ILE A 50 19.38 21.66 20.74
CA ILE A 50 19.51 22.98 20.13
C ILE A 50 20.50 23.85 20.87
N LYS A 51 21.10 24.80 20.13
CA LYS A 51 21.99 25.83 20.64
C LYS A 51 21.59 27.18 20.07
N GLY A 52 21.76 28.23 20.87
CA GLY A 52 21.61 29.60 20.42
C GLY A 52 22.83 30.12 19.67
N TYR A 53 22.74 31.37 19.25
CA TYR A 53 23.84 32.11 18.66
C TYR A 53 24.87 32.52 19.72
N ALA A 54 26.07 32.85 19.27
CA ALA A 54 27.17 33.27 20.15
C ALA A 54 26.87 34.51 21.00
N ASP A 55 25.85 35.29 20.63
CA ASP A 55 25.39 36.46 21.36
C ASP A 55 24.35 36.15 22.46
N GLY A 56 24.07 34.86 22.70
CA GLY A 56 23.11 34.38 23.69
C GLY A 56 21.64 34.47 23.26
N SER A 57 21.36 34.74 21.97
CA SER A 57 19.99 34.69 21.41
C SER A 57 19.64 33.32 20.81
N PHE A 58 18.36 32.99 20.74
CA PHE A 58 17.84 31.89 19.91
C PHE A 58 17.26 32.38 18.57
N GLN A 59 16.74 33.60 18.53
CA GLN A 59 16.02 34.24 17.42
C GLN A 59 14.80 33.43 16.97
N PRO A 60 13.79 33.24 17.84
CA PRO A 60 12.63 32.39 17.55
C PRO A 60 11.87 32.84 16.30
N GLU A 61 11.76 34.14 16.04
CA GLU A 61 11.02 34.71 14.90
C GLU A 61 11.80 34.69 13.57
N LYS A 62 13.08 34.27 13.58
CA LYS A 62 13.88 34.23 12.36
C LYS A 62 13.50 33.03 11.51
N ILE A 63 13.25 33.25 10.21
CA ILE A 63 13.03 32.18 9.23
C ILE A 63 14.26 31.26 9.16
N ILE A 64 14.02 29.95 9.24
CA ILE A 64 15.06 28.92 9.19
C ILE A 64 15.24 28.41 7.75
N ASN A 65 16.49 28.24 7.32
CA ASN A 65 16.77 27.67 6.01
C ASN A 65 16.91 26.14 6.05
N LYS A 66 16.85 25.49 4.88
CA LYS A 66 16.94 24.03 4.72
C LYS A 66 18.19 23.41 5.36
N ALA A 67 19.35 24.07 5.26
CA ALA A 67 20.59 23.58 5.87
C ALA A 67 20.61 23.66 7.41
N GLU A 68 20.02 24.70 7.99
CA GLU A 68 19.83 24.85 9.43
C GLU A 68 18.84 23.82 9.96
N PHE A 69 17.70 23.67 9.27
CA PHE A 69 16.66 22.75 9.68
C PHE A 69 17.09 21.28 9.61
N ILE A 70 17.75 20.85 8.53
CA ILE A 70 18.18 19.45 8.40
C ILE A 70 19.13 19.05 9.53
N LYS A 71 20.10 19.89 9.87
CA LYS A 71 21.01 19.60 10.98
C LYS A 71 20.25 19.51 12.30
N LEU A 72 19.27 20.40 12.51
CA LEU A 72 18.44 20.41 13.70
C LEU A 72 17.65 19.09 13.83
N ALA A 73 16.94 18.71 12.78
CA ALA A 73 16.07 17.54 12.75
C ALA A 73 16.87 16.22 12.90
N PHE A 74 18.00 16.09 12.19
CA PHE A 74 18.84 14.90 12.30
C PHE A 74 19.47 14.75 13.69
N ASN A 75 20.00 15.84 14.25
CA ASN A 75 20.55 15.80 15.61
C ASN A 75 19.47 15.44 16.64
N HIS A 76 18.27 15.99 16.47
CA HIS A 76 17.09 15.67 17.29
C HIS A 76 16.71 14.18 17.23
N ALA A 77 16.77 13.59 16.03
CA ALA A 77 16.55 12.16 15.81
C ALA A 77 17.76 11.29 16.23
N GLY A 78 18.84 11.87 16.79
CA GLY A 78 20.02 11.14 17.25
C GLY A 78 21.07 10.88 16.17
N TYR A 79 20.84 11.30 14.93
CA TYR A 79 21.76 11.17 13.82
C TYR A 79 22.80 12.30 13.82
N ASN A 80 24.00 12.00 14.35
CA ASN A 80 25.12 12.94 14.48
C ASN A 80 26.29 12.53 13.57
N PRO A 81 26.22 12.78 12.25
CA PRO A 81 27.29 12.41 11.33
C PRO A 81 28.58 13.19 11.65
N PRO A 82 29.77 12.54 11.64
CA PRO A 82 31.01 13.20 12.03
C PRO A 82 31.39 14.28 11.01
N GLU A 83 31.98 15.39 11.47
CA GLU A 83 32.47 16.48 10.62
C GLU A 83 33.68 16.02 9.79
N LYS A 84 33.41 15.35 8.67
CA LYS A 84 34.37 14.94 7.65
C LYS A 84 34.01 15.57 6.30
N PHE A 85 34.95 15.56 5.36
CA PHE A 85 34.66 15.92 3.97
C PHE A 85 33.81 14.84 3.33
N TYR A 86 32.58 15.19 2.97
CA TYR A 86 31.68 14.31 2.24
C TYR A 86 31.41 14.88 0.85
N LYS A 87 31.64 14.03 -0.15
CA LYS A 87 31.13 14.25 -1.49
C LYS A 87 29.63 13.93 -1.48
N THR A 88 28.82 14.91 -1.84
CA THR A 88 27.37 14.74 -1.98
C THR A 88 27.00 14.69 -3.47
N PRO A 89 25.86 14.09 -3.85
CA PRO A 89 25.41 14.11 -5.23
C PRO A 89 24.76 15.45 -5.65
N PHE A 90 24.55 16.39 -4.72
CA PHE A 90 23.95 17.69 -5.00
C PHE A 90 25.00 18.72 -5.43
N LYS A 91 24.75 19.38 -6.56
CA LYS A 91 25.69 20.33 -7.18
C LYS A 91 25.92 21.60 -6.35
N ASP A 92 24.93 21.99 -5.55
CA ASP A 92 24.94 23.20 -4.72
C ASP A 92 25.26 22.94 -3.24
N VAL A 93 25.82 21.76 -2.94
CA VAL A 93 26.32 21.39 -1.61
C VAL A 93 27.83 21.17 -1.68
N PRO A 94 28.62 22.25 -1.49
CA PRO A 94 30.08 22.16 -1.56
C PRO A 94 30.65 21.22 -0.49
N GLU A 95 31.68 20.45 -0.87
CA GLU A 95 32.44 19.63 0.07
C GLU A 95 33.00 20.50 1.21
N GLY A 96 32.90 20.00 2.44
CA GLY A 96 33.33 20.74 3.64
C GLY A 96 32.32 21.74 4.19
N SER A 97 31.15 21.90 3.56
CA SER A 97 30.05 22.64 4.19
C SER A 97 29.60 21.93 5.47
N TRP A 98 29.37 22.67 6.55
CA TRP A 98 29.01 22.10 7.86
C TRP A 98 27.71 21.26 7.85
N PHE A 99 26.84 21.48 6.86
CA PHE A 99 25.60 20.73 6.65
C PHE A 99 25.74 19.56 5.66
N ALA A 100 26.83 19.47 4.91
CA ALA A 100 27.05 18.41 3.91
C ALA A 100 26.98 16.98 4.49
N PRO A 101 27.47 16.69 5.72
CA PRO A 101 27.31 15.36 6.32
C PRO A 101 25.85 14.94 6.46
N TYR A 102 24.99 15.88 6.87
CA TYR A 102 23.56 15.66 7.09
C TYR A 102 22.82 15.48 5.77
N VAL A 103 23.14 16.30 4.76
CA VAL A 103 22.53 16.18 3.44
C VAL A 103 22.89 14.84 2.78
N LYS A 104 24.15 14.41 2.92
CA LYS A 104 24.57 13.09 2.45
C LYS A 104 23.81 11.98 3.16
N LEU A 105 23.77 12.00 4.49
CA LEU A 105 23.05 11.00 5.27
C LEU A 105 21.56 10.98 4.91
N GLY A 106 20.91 12.14 4.82
CA GLY A 106 19.50 12.22 4.41
C GLY A 106 19.25 11.70 3.00
N ASN A 107 20.21 11.86 2.09
CA ASN A 107 20.12 11.23 0.77
C ASN A 107 20.32 9.70 0.81
N GLU A 108 21.25 9.22 1.62
CA GLU A 108 21.48 7.78 1.83
C GLU A 108 20.28 7.11 2.51
N LEU A 109 19.56 7.82 3.37
CA LEU A 109 18.31 7.37 4.00
C LEU A 109 17.06 7.57 3.13
N GLY A 110 17.19 8.17 1.93
CA GLY A 110 16.05 8.46 1.05
C GLY A 110 15.15 9.63 1.50
N ILE A 111 15.43 10.24 2.66
CA ILE A 111 14.69 11.39 3.22
C ILE A 111 14.88 12.65 2.34
N ILE A 112 16.05 12.76 1.69
CA ILE A 112 16.40 13.86 0.79
C ILE A 112 16.73 13.25 -0.56
N PRO A 113 15.71 12.93 -1.36
CA PRO A 113 15.92 12.30 -2.66
C PRO A 113 16.64 13.26 -3.61
N LEU A 114 17.54 12.70 -4.42
CA LEU A 114 18.19 13.44 -5.49
C LEU A 114 17.24 13.48 -6.69
N ASN A 115 16.87 14.68 -7.14
CA ASN A 115 16.22 14.85 -8.44
C ASN A 115 17.28 14.87 -9.56
N PRO A 116 17.32 13.89 -10.49
CA PRO A 116 18.33 13.86 -11.55
C PRO A 116 18.25 15.04 -12.52
N ASP A 117 17.05 15.58 -12.74
CA ASP A 117 16.81 16.72 -13.65
C ASP A 117 17.22 18.05 -13.00
N LEU A 118 17.17 18.12 -11.67
CA LEU A 118 17.57 19.29 -10.88
C LEU A 118 18.34 18.86 -9.63
N PRO A 119 19.63 18.48 -9.75
CA PRO A 119 20.40 17.87 -8.68
C PRO A 119 20.93 18.91 -7.69
N ASN A 120 20.03 19.71 -7.10
CA ASN A 120 20.31 20.75 -6.12
C ASN A 120 19.49 20.52 -4.84
N PHE A 121 20.10 20.77 -3.67
CA PHE A 121 19.47 20.68 -2.35
C PHE A 121 18.84 22.03 -1.91
N PHE A 122 19.34 23.15 -2.43
CA PHE A 122 18.95 24.52 -2.08
C PHE A 122 19.15 24.88 -0.60
N PRO A 123 20.38 24.75 -0.05
CA PRO A 123 20.64 24.85 1.39
C PRO A 123 20.27 26.20 2.03
N ARG A 124 20.24 27.27 1.24
CA ARG A 124 19.94 28.64 1.72
C ARG A 124 18.47 29.03 1.59
N GLN A 125 17.65 28.24 0.92
CA GLN A 125 16.22 28.53 0.83
C GLN A 125 15.55 28.32 2.18
N PRO A 126 14.54 29.13 2.53
CA PRO A 126 13.62 28.81 3.61
C PRO A 126 13.06 27.40 3.45
N ILE A 127 12.77 26.75 4.57
CA ILE A 127 12.01 25.50 4.57
C ILE A 127 10.56 25.79 4.96
N ASN A 128 9.62 25.28 4.17
CA ASN A 128 8.20 25.38 4.50
C ASN A 128 7.73 24.22 5.39
N ARG A 129 6.53 24.34 5.94
CA ARG A 129 5.91 23.35 6.84
C ARG A 129 5.89 21.94 6.27
N ILE A 130 5.48 21.77 5.02
CA ILE A 130 5.41 20.44 4.40
C ILE A 130 6.80 19.83 4.18
N ASP A 131 7.75 20.61 3.65
CA ASP A 131 9.11 20.12 3.42
C ASP A 131 9.81 19.77 4.74
N ALA A 132 9.49 20.48 5.82
CA ALA A 132 9.93 20.14 7.17
C ALA A 132 9.34 18.81 7.66
N LEU A 133 8.04 18.58 7.46
CA LEU A 133 7.39 17.33 7.84
C LEU A 133 7.86 16.13 7.03
N LYS A 134 8.17 16.31 5.73
CA LYS A 134 8.82 15.28 4.90
C LYS A 134 10.14 14.79 5.48
N ILE A 135 10.79 15.59 6.33
CA ILE A 135 12.03 15.24 7.01
C ILE A 135 11.74 14.69 8.41
N ILE A 136 10.91 15.38 9.20
CA ILE A 136 10.62 15.00 10.60
C ILE A 136 9.93 13.64 10.66
N LEU A 137 8.85 13.45 9.90
CA LEU A 137 8.04 12.23 10.00
C LEU A 137 8.86 10.95 9.80
N PRO A 138 9.66 10.78 8.72
CA PRO A 138 10.48 9.59 8.56
C PRO A 138 11.63 9.50 9.57
N LEU A 139 12.24 10.63 9.99
CA LEU A 139 13.29 10.60 11.02
C LEU A 139 12.79 10.14 12.39
N GLU A 140 11.53 10.40 12.68
CA GLU A 140 10.89 10.16 13.96
C GLU A 140 10.07 8.86 13.97
N GLY A 141 10.07 8.13 12.86
CA GLY A 141 9.28 6.90 12.69
C GLY A 141 7.77 7.14 12.78
N ILE A 142 7.31 8.37 12.49
CA ILE A 142 5.89 8.73 12.54
C ILE A 142 5.24 8.29 11.22
N PRO A 143 4.25 7.39 11.25
CA PRO A 143 3.59 6.93 10.04
C PRO A 143 2.94 8.11 9.30
N SER A 144 3.21 8.21 8.00
CA SER A 144 2.52 9.14 7.11
C SER A 144 1.66 8.34 6.14
N PRO A 145 0.45 7.96 6.57
CA PRO A 145 -0.39 7.06 5.80
C PRO A 145 -0.90 7.77 4.55
N ILE A 146 -0.54 7.22 3.39
CA ILE A 146 -1.04 7.69 2.08
C ILE A 146 -2.56 7.45 1.98
N ASN A 147 -3.09 6.43 2.70
CA ASN A 147 -4.50 6.02 2.67
C ASN A 147 -5.10 5.75 4.07
N SER A 148 -4.96 6.65 5.06
CA SER A 148 -5.64 6.43 6.36
C SER A 148 -7.03 7.04 6.42
N TYR A 149 -7.99 6.27 6.91
CA TYR A 149 -9.38 6.65 7.17
C TYR A 149 -9.62 7.20 8.58
N GLN A 150 -8.60 7.28 9.44
CA GLN A 150 -8.84 7.37 10.88
C GLN A 150 -9.09 8.78 11.46
N THR A 151 -9.08 9.83 10.65
CA THR A 151 -9.51 11.17 11.07
C THR A 151 -9.91 12.00 9.85
N GLU A 152 -11.00 12.75 9.93
CA GLU A 152 -11.24 13.83 8.98
C GLU A 152 -10.13 14.87 9.14
N LEU A 153 -9.55 15.32 8.02
CA LEU A 153 -8.60 16.40 8.04
C LEU A 153 -9.34 17.67 8.45
N VAL A 154 -8.94 18.30 9.56
CA VAL A 154 -9.64 19.53 10.00
C VAL A 154 -9.14 20.78 9.28
N PHE A 155 -8.20 20.64 8.35
CA PHE A 155 -7.60 21.75 7.62
C PHE A 155 -8.30 22.04 6.29
N GLN A 156 -8.86 23.24 6.15
CA GLN A 156 -9.62 23.67 4.96
C GLN A 156 -8.74 24.07 3.77
N ASP A 157 -7.47 24.39 4.01
CA ASP A 157 -6.51 24.83 2.99
C ASP A 157 -5.62 23.70 2.46
N ILE A 158 -5.97 22.45 2.79
CA ILE A 158 -5.38 21.25 2.20
C ILE A 158 -6.39 20.63 1.25
N GLU A 159 -6.03 20.59 -0.03
CA GLU A 159 -6.85 19.96 -1.06
C GLU A 159 -6.87 18.43 -0.86
N PRO A 160 -8.05 17.79 -0.76
CA PRO A 160 -8.17 16.34 -0.70
C PRO A 160 -7.53 15.66 -1.92
N GLY A 161 -6.76 14.60 -1.70
CA GLY A 161 -5.97 13.89 -2.69
C GLY A 161 -4.64 14.56 -3.04
N SER A 162 -4.32 15.73 -2.47
CA SER A 162 -3.04 16.38 -2.71
C SER A 162 -1.88 15.65 -2.01
N ILE A 163 -0.67 15.80 -2.55
CA ILE A 163 0.57 15.30 -1.93
C ILE A 163 0.82 15.88 -0.51
N TYR A 164 0.08 16.90 -0.09
CA TYR A 164 0.21 17.51 1.24
C TYR A 164 -0.70 16.86 2.28
N GLU A 165 -1.76 16.18 1.85
CA GLU A 165 -2.79 15.63 2.72
C GLU A 165 -2.22 14.61 3.71
N HIS A 166 -1.44 13.62 3.24
CA HIS A 166 -0.91 12.58 4.11
C HIS A 166 0.11 13.12 5.13
N TYR A 167 0.87 14.17 4.80
CA TYR A 167 1.79 14.81 5.74
C TYR A 167 1.04 15.64 6.79
N ALA A 168 0.04 16.41 6.37
CA ALA A 168 -0.78 17.20 7.28
C ALA A 168 -1.58 16.29 8.24
N LYS A 169 -2.11 15.18 7.72
CA LYS A 169 -2.84 14.17 8.49
C LYS A 169 -1.94 13.44 9.49
N ALA A 170 -0.75 13.02 9.06
CA ALA A 170 0.26 12.45 9.95
C ALA A 170 0.60 13.42 11.09
N ALA A 171 0.80 14.70 10.75
CA ALA A 171 1.15 15.70 11.73
C ALA A 171 0.03 16.00 12.74
N GLN A 172 -1.23 15.98 12.28
CA GLN A 172 -2.42 16.09 13.12
C GLN A 172 -2.56 14.87 14.05
N ASN A 173 -2.46 13.66 13.49
CA ASN A 173 -2.71 12.41 14.24
C ASN A 173 -1.64 12.13 15.28
N SER A 174 -0.38 12.45 14.97
CA SER A 174 0.74 12.35 15.92
C SER A 174 0.78 13.50 16.92
N GLY A 175 -0.05 14.55 16.73
CA GLY A 175 -0.06 15.73 17.59
C GLY A 175 1.20 16.59 17.47
N ILE A 176 2.03 16.39 16.44
CA ILE A 176 3.26 17.15 16.23
C ILE A 176 3.02 18.55 15.67
N PHE A 177 1.84 18.79 15.07
CA PHE A 177 1.44 20.10 14.59
C PHE A 177 0.22 20.61 15.35
N ILE A 178 0.32 21.86 15.83
CA ILE A 178 -0.82 22.62 16.33
C ILE A 178 -1.02 23.84 15.42
N PRO A 179 -2.20 24.02 14.82
CA PRO A 179 -2.47 25.18 13.99
C PRO A 179 -2.54 26.45 14.82
N GLU A 180 -1.91 27.51 14.32
CA GLU A 180 -1.99 28.85 14.88
C GLU A 180 -3.39 29.45 14.71
N GLU A 181 -4.05 29.12 13.59
CA GLU A 181 -5.39 29.59 13.23
C GLU A 181 -6.19 28.41 12.68
N GLN A 182 -7.12 27.88 13.49
CA GLN A 182 -8.06 26.86 13.02
C GLN A 182 -9.05 27.49 12.01
N PRO A 183 -9.37 26.85 10.88
CA PRO A 183 -9.02 25.49 10.47
C PRO A 183 -7.91 25.44 9.39
N TYR A 184 -6.77 26.10 9.57
CA TYR A 184 -5.74 26.25 8.53
C TYR A 184 -4.38 25.63 8.90
N PHE A 185 -3.76 24.97 7.93
CA PHE A 185 -2.46 24.31 8.04
C PHE A 185 -1.30 25.17 7.50
N PHE A 186 -1.56 25.95 6.45
CA PHE A 186 -0.62 26.75 5.66
C PHE A 186 0.59 25.94 5.15
N PRO A 187 0.40 24.97 4.23
CA PRO A 187 1.43 23.99 3.85
C PRO A 187 2.73 24.62 3.32
N GLN A 188 2.63 25.77 2.68
CA GLN A 188 3.76 26.48 2.05
C GLN A 188 4.34 27.60 2.93
N LYS A 189 3.86 27.80 4.17
CA LYS A 189 4.41 28.82 5.08
C LYS A 189 5.84 28.43 5.45
N ASP A 190 6.77 29.35 5.23
CA ASP A 190 8.15 29.24 5.69
C ASP A 190 8.19 29.18 7.23
N LEU A 191 8.99 28.27 7.77
CA LEU A 191 9.14 28.08 9.20
C LEU A 191 10.06 29.13 9.81
N THR A 192 9.66 29.66 10.95
CA THR A 192 10.56 30.31 11.90
C THR A 192 11.34 29.26 12.72
N ARG A 193 12.43 29.68 13.37
CA ARG A 193 13.21 28.81 14.28
C ARG A 193 12.39 28.35 15.47
N GLY A 194 11.47 29.19 15.96
CA GLY A 194 10.53 28.85 17.03
C GLY A 194 9.56 27.75 16.61
N GLU A 195 8.92 27.88 15.45
CA GLU A 195 8.02 26.84 14.91
C GLU A 195 8.77 25.52 14.63
N ALA A 196 10.00 25.59 14.11
CA ALA A 196 10.81 24.39 13.92
C ALA A 196 11.15 23.69 15.25
N ALA A 197 11.45 24.45 16.31
CA ALA A 197 11.67 23.91 17.65
C ALA A 197 10.39 23.27 18.21
N GLU A 198 9.23 23.90 18.02
CA GLU A 198 7.94 23.38 18.43
C GLU A 198 7.62 22.02 17.76
N LEU A 199 7.80 21.91 16.44
CA LEU A 199 7.59 20.66 15.70
C LEU A 199 8.46 19.52 16.23
N LEU A 200 9.75 19.79 16.46
CA LEU A 200 10.70 18.79 16.97
C LEU A 200 10.37 18.40 18.42
N TYR A 201 10.07 19.36 19.28
CA TYR A 201 9.67 19.10 20.66
C TYR A 201 8.45 18.18 20.73
N ARG A 202 7.44 18.42 19.89
CA ARG A 202 6.26 17.55 19.86
C ARG A 202 6.54 16.18 19.28
N ALA A 203 7.43 16.08 18.29
CA ALA A 203 7.90 14.78 17.82
C ALA A 203 8.62 14.01 18.93
N GLN A 204 9.41 14.69 19.77
CA GLN A 204 10.01 14.10 20.96
C GLN A 204 8.96 13.55 21.93
N ILE A 205 7.89 14.31 22.19
CA ILE A 205 6.76 13.87 23.04
C ILE A 205 6.08 12.64 22.43
N TYR A 206 5.81 12.65 21.12
CA TYR A 206 5.22 11.52 20.43
C TYR A 206 6.07 10.25 20.61
N ARG A 207 7.39 10.36 20.41
CA ARG A 207 8.34 9.25 20.61
C ARG A 207 8.30 8.72 22.04
N GLN A 208 8.34 9.60 23.04
CA GLN A 208 8.28 9.21 24.46
C GLN A 208 6.97 8.53 24.86
N ASN A 209 5.85 8.94 24.27
CA ASN A 209 4.53 8.35 24.54
C ASN A 209 4.33 7.00 23.85
N THR A 210 5.02 6.76 22.73
CA THR A 210 4.91 5.54 21.92
C THR A 210 5.89 4.45 22.35
N GLU A 211 7.07 4.80 22.88
CA GLU A 211 8.04 3.84 23.46
C GLU A 211 7.48 3.04 24.66
N GLY A 212 6.39 3.49 25.29
CA GLY A 212 5.72 2.79 26.39
C GLY A 212 4.45 2.01 26.02
N THR A 213 3.99 2.05 24.75
CA THR A 213 2.63 1.60 24.39
C THR A 213 2.54 0.57 23.25
N TYR A 214 3.65 0.09 22.69
CA TYR A 214 3.64 -1.08 21.81
C TYR A 214 3.66 -2.41 22.59
N SER A 215 2.64 -2.58 23.44
CA SER A 215 2.16 -3.88 23.93
C SER A 215 0.74 -4.05 23.41
N THR A 216 0.62 -4.62 22.21
CA THR A 216 -0.55 -5.30 21.64
C THR A 216 -1.90 -4.56 21.64
N MET A 217 -2.23 -3.92 20.52
CA MET A 217 -3.59 -3.84 19.95
C MET A 217 -3.45 -3.94 18.41
N PRO A 218 -4.06 -4.95 17.75
CA PRO A 218 -4.03 -5.12 16.31
C PRO A 218 -5.22 -4.39 15.66
N GLY A 219 -4.97 -3.51 14.68
CA GLY A 219 -6.05 -2.83 13.97
C GLY A 219 -5.63 -1.58 13.18
N SER A 220 -4.72 -1.72 12.21
CA SER A 220 -4.52 -0.79 11.08
C SER A 220 -3.68 -1.50 10.02
N PHE A 221 -4.32 -2.06 9.00
CA PHE A 221 -3.62 -2.71 7.89
C PHE A 221 -3.26 -1.66 6.83
N LEU A 222 -1.95 -1.58 6.53
CA LEU A 222 -1.20 -0.51 5.83
C LEU A 222 -0.74 0.67 6.70
N ASP A 223 -0.10 0.39 7.84
CA ASP A 223 1.02 1.24 8.28
C ASP A 223 2.27 0.84 7.49
N THR A 224 2.77 1.73 6.64
CA THR A 224 4.11 1.61 6.05
C THR A 224 5.13 1.63 7.19
N VAL A 225 5.58 0.46 7.64
CA VAL A 225 6.71 0.37 8.56
C VAL A 225 7.97 0.61 7.74
N TYR A 226 8.56 1.80 7.89
CA TYR A 226 9.95 2.00 7.48
C TYR A 226 10.81 1.17 8.43
N VAL A 227 11.33 0.04 7.94
CA VAL A 227 12.24 -0.79 8.72
C VAL A 227 13.56 -0.04 8.92
N GLU A 228 13.87 0.33 10.16
CA GLU A 228 15.21 0.79 10.53
C GLU A 228 16.22 -0.33 10.26
N THR A 229 17.25 -0.02 9.49
CA THR A 229 18.28 -0.97 9.04
C THR A 229 19.33 -1.23 10.13
N GLY A 230 18.93 -1.89 11.20
CA GLY A 230 19.85 -2.51 12.16
C GLY A 230 20.19 -3.94 11.72
N ALA A 231 21.45 -4.22 11.36
CA ALA A 231 21.87 -5.60 11.13
C ALA A 231 21.80 -6.39 12.45
N SER A 232 20.95 -7.42 12.50
CA SER A 232 20.84 -8.34 13.65
C SER A 232 22.18 -9.06 13.91
N SER A 233 22.52 -9.24 15.19
CA SER A 233 23.69 -10.05 15.62
C SER A 233 23.67 -11.46 15.04
N ASP A 234 22.49 -12.04 14.87
CA ASP A 234 22.32 -13.43 14.42
C ASP A 234 22.72 -13.62 12.94
N LEU A 235 22.53 -12.57 12.10
CA LEU A 235 22.97 -12.61 10.71
C LEU A 235 24.49 -12.49 10.61
N ILE A 236 25.07 -11.58 11.40
CA ILE A 236 26.52 -11.33 11.41
C ILE A 236 27.29 -12.54 11.95
N ASP A 237 26.72 -13.23 12.94
CA ASP A 237 27.33 -14.43 13.55
C ASP A 237 27.15 -15.70 12.69
N ASN A 238 26.33 -15.65 11.63
CA ASN A 238 26.17 -16.78 10.73
C ASN A 238 27.47 -17.01 9.93
N ALA A 239 28.07 -18.19 10.09
CA ALA A 239 29.31 -18.56 9.39
C ALA A 239 29.23 -18.51 7.85
N LYS A 240 28.03 -18.42 7.26
CA LYS A 240 27.82 -18.24 5.81
C LYS A 240 27.78 -16.77 5.39
N PHE A 241 27.55 -15.83 6.30
CA PHE A 241 27.55 -14.40 5.97
C PHE A 241 28.92 -13.91 5.48
N PRO A 242 30.07 -14.27 6.10
CA PRO A 242 31.39 -13.97 5.54
C PRO A 242 31.64 -14.60 4.16
N ILE A 243 31.02 -15.74 3.87
CA ILE A 243 31.14 -16.40 2.56
C ILE A 243 30.36 -15.60 1.50
N LEU A 244 29.14 -15.16 1.82
CA LEU A 244 28.34 -14.29 0.94
C LEU A 244 29.13 -13.01 0.59
N LEU A 245 29.69 -12.33 1.61
CA LEU A 245 30.52 -11.15 1.41
C LEU A 245 31.79 -11.44 0.59
N SER A 246 32.46 -12.57 0.84
CA SER A 246 33.65 -12.97 0.07
C SER A 246 33.33 -13.25 -1.40
N ILE A 247 32.16 -13.84 -1.70
CA ILE A 247 31.73 -14.08 -3.08
C ILE A 247 31.38 -12.75 -3.75
N TRP A 248 30.66 -11.87 -3.06
CA TRP A 248 30.36 -10.51 -3.54
C TRP A 248 31.63 -9.73 -3.91
N GLU A 249 32.63 -9.71 -3.02
CA GLU A 249 33.93 -9.07 -3.26
C GLU A 249 34.66 -9.72 -4.44
N LYS A 250 34.66 -11.06 -4.51
CA LYS A 250 35.32 -11.77 -5.61
C LYS A 250 34.70 -11.45 -6.96
N ILE A 251 33.37 -11.37 -7.05
CA ILE A 251 32.66 -11.00 -8.28
C ILE A 251 33.00 -9.55 -8.67
N ASN A 252 32.94 -8.61 -7.72
CA ASN A 252 33.20 -7.21 -8.01
C ASN A 252 34.65 -6.93 -8.44
N ASN A 253 35.62 -7.67 -7.90
CA ASN A 253 37.05 -7.42 -8.13
C ASN A 253 37.63 -8.25 -9.29
N ASP A 254 37.24 -9.53 -9.41
CA ASP A 254 37.91 -10.50 -10.28
C ASP A 254 37.09 -10.92 -11.50
N TYR A 255 35.78 -10.59 -11.57
CA TYR A 255 34.95 -11.03 -12.69
C TYR A 255 35.43 -10.42 -14.01
N LEU A 256 35.57 -11.27 -15.04
CA LEU A 256 36.14 -10.92 -16.34
C LEU A 256 35.41 -9.75 -17.03
N TYR A 257 34.09 -9.63 -16.81
CA TYR A 257 33.23 -8.59 -17.40
C TYR A 257 32.65 -7.65 -16.33
N ARG A 258 33.49 -7.22 -15.38
CA ARG A 258 33.09 -6.36 -14.25
C ARG A 258 32.34 -5.10 -14.68
N GLU A 259 32.64 -4.56 -15.86
CA GLU A 259 32.00 -3.37 -16.43
C GLU A 259 30.53 -3.58 -16.80
N LYS A 260 30.08 -4.84 -16.89
CA LYS A 260 28.70 -5.22 -17.15
C LYS A 260 27.92 -5.57 -15.89
N ILE A 261 28.55 -5.48 -14.72
CA ILE A 261 27.89 -5.77 -13.44
C ILE A 261 26.93 -4.63 -13.11
N ASP A 262 25.65 -4.96 -12.98
CA ASP A 262 24.67 -4.17 -12.25
C ASP A 262 24.67 -4.63 -10.79
N LYS A 263 25.12 -3.75 -9.89
CA LYS A 263 25.27 -4.09 -8.47
C LYS A 263 23.93 -4.24 -7.77
N ASP A 264 22.92 -3.48 -8.15
CA ASP A 264 21.60 -3.53 -7.54
C ASP A 264 20.95 -4.87 -7.90
N GLN A 265 21.09 -5.31 -9.15
CA GLN A 265 20.61 -6.63 -9.59
C GLN A 265 21.31 -7.79 -8.87
N LEU A 266 22.60 -7.67 -8.53
CA LEU A 266 23.29 -8.69 -7.73
C LEU A 266 22.72 -8.78 -6.31
N ILE A 267 22.42 -7.64 -5.66
CA ILE A 267 21.83 -7.61 -4.33
C ILE A 267 20.40 -8.14 -4.36
N TYR A 268 19.57 -7.67 -5.30
CA TYR A 268 18.21 -8.18 -5.47
C TYR A 268 18.18 -9.67 -5.76
N GLY A 269 19.12 -10.18 -6.56
CA GLY A 269 19.30 -11.62 -6.78
C GLY A 269 19.63 -12.39 -5.50
N ALA A 270 20.45 -11.84 -4.61
CA ALA A 270 20.74 -12.45 -3.31
C ALA A 270 19.52 -12.43 -2.37
N ILE A 271 18.77 -11.33 -2.33
CA ILE A 271 17.53 -11.21 -1.54
C ILE A 271 16.50 -12.22 -2.05
N ASN A 272 16.25 -12.27 -3.35
CA ASN A 272 15.35 -13.25 -3.96
C ASN A 272 15.77 -14.69 -3.63
N GLY A 273 17.06 -14.99 -3.69
CA GLY A 273 17.57 -16.31 -3.31
C GLY A 273 17.28 -16.68 -1.85
N ILE A 274 17.27 -15.72 -0.92
CA ILE A 274 16.87 -15.94 0.49
C ILE A 274 15.36 -16.22 0.55
N VAL A 275 14.56 -15.38 -0.09
CA VAL A 275 13.09 -15.46 -0.07
C VAL A 275 12.59 -16.77 -0.69
N GLU A 276 13.13 -17.18 -1.83
CA GLU A 276 12.78 -18.43 -2.51
C GLU A 276 13.02 -19.68 -1.64
N THR A 277 13.94 -19.63 -0.66
CA THR A 277 14.18 -20.77 0.24
C THR A 277 13.01 -21.09 1.17
N LEU A 278 12.08 -20.14 1.37
CA LEU A 278 10.88 -20.35 2.16
C LEU A 278 9.89 -21.31 1.48
N GLN A 279 10.02 -21.53 0.16
CA GLN A 279 9.11 -22.35 -0.64
C GLN A 279 7.63 -21.95 -0.51
N ASP A 280 7.39 -20.69 -0.15
CA ASP A 280 6.08 -20.07 -0.14
C ASP A 280 5.94 -19.21 -1.39
N GLN A 281 5.04 -19.63 -2.30
CA GLN A 281 4.77 -18.94 -3.56
C GLN A 281 4.21 -17.52 -3.39
N TYR A 282 3.75 -17.14 -2.19
CA TYR A 282 3.19 -15.82 -1.91
C TYR A 282 4.17 -14.90 -1.17
N THR A 283 5.27 -15.44 -0.64
CA THR A 283 6.33 -14.64 -0.01
C THR A 283 7.36 -14.27 -1.08
N VAL A 284 7.42 -12.99 -1.43
CA VAL A 284 8.20 -12.48 -2.57
C VAL A 284 8.86 -11.15 -2.24
N PHE A 285 10.06 -10.93 -2.78
CA PHE A 285 10.67 -9.60 -2.84
C PHE A 285 10.51 -9.07 -4.26
N GLU A 286 10.03 -7.84 -4.39
CA GLU A 286 9.79 -7.18 -5.67
C GLU A 286 10.70 -5.98 -5.80
N SER A 287 11.44 -5.90 -6.90
CA SER A 287 12.28 -4.75 -7.23
C SER A 287 11.43 -3.47 -7.34
N PRO A 288 12.04 -2.26 -7.26
CA PRO A 288 11.28 -1.01 -7.34
C PRO A 288 10.39 -0.91 -8.59
N SER A 289 10.86 -1.40 -9.73
CA SER A 289 10.07 -1.42 -10.98
C SER A 289 8.84 -2.31 -10.87
N THR A 290 8.98 -3.52 -10.33
CA THR A 290 7.89 -4.49 -10.19
C THR A 290 6.92 -4.08 -9.08
N SER A 291 7.44 -3.51 -8.00
CA SER A 291 6.68 -2.87 -6.92
C SER A 291 5.78 -1.76 -7.46
N MET A 292 6.32 -0.86 -8.29
CA MET A 292 5.55 0.22 -8.90
C MET A 292 4.44 -0.31 -9.83
N GLU A 293 4.71 -1.34 -10.63
CA GLU A 293 3.69 -1.99 -11.45
C GLU A 293 2.55 -2.59 -10.61
N LEU A 294 2.88 -3.24 -9.49
CA LEU A 294 1.90 -3.79 -8.57
C LEU A 294 1.04 -2.68 -7.93
N GLN A 295 1.68 -1.61 -7.43
CA GLN A 295 0.98 -0.49 -6.82
C GLN A 295 0.06 0.23 -7.82
N ASN A 296 0.52 0.46 -9.04
CA ASN A 296 -0.30 1.05 -10.10
C ASN A 296 -1.55 0.19 -10.36
N SER A 297 -1.37 -1.13 -10.50
CA SER A 297 -2.49 -2.06 -10.71
C SER A 297 -3.50 -1.99 -9.56
N LEU A 298 -3.04 -1.95 -8.30
CA LEU A 298 -3.90 -1.86 -7.13
C LEU A 298 -4.60 -0.49 -7.00
N ASN A 299 -4.05 0.56 -7.62
CA ASN A 299 -4.70 1.86 -7.75
C ASN A 299 -5.68 1.92 -8.94
N GLY A 300 -5.98 0.79 -9.58
CA GLY A 300 -6.89 0.74 -10.75
C GLY A 300 -6.28 1.30 -12.03
N THR A 301 -4.98 1.56 -12.03
CA THR A 301 -4.24 2.11 -13.17
C THR A 301 -3.32 1.07 -13.76
N TYR A 302 -3.44 0.79 -15.05
CA TYR A 302 -2.56 -0.16 -15.73
C TYR A 302 -1.91 0.48 -16.94
N GLU A 303 -0.58 0.34 -17.07
CA GLU A 303 0.15 0.83 -18.23
C GLU A 303 0.31 -0.25 -19.29
N GLY A 304 -0.32 -0.03 -20.45
CA GLY A 304 -0.31 -1.00 -21.53
C GLY A 304 -1.10 -0.52 -22.74
N ILE A 305 -1.71 -1.47 -23.45
CA ILE A 305 -2.45 -1.19 -24.70
C ILE A 305 -3.96 -1.44 -24.60
N GLY A 306 -4.46 -2.03 -23.51
CA GLY A 306 -5.90 -2.21 -23.27
C GLY A 306 -6.54 -3.37 -24.03
N ILE A 307 -5.95 -4.56 -23.89
CA ILE A 307 -6.50 -5.80 -24.43
C ILE A 307 -6.58 -6.85 -23.32
N VAL A 308 -7.55 -7.75 -23.46
CA VAL A 308 -7.66 -8.97 -22.66
C VAL A 308 -7.29 -10.15 -23.54
N ILE A 309 -6.41 -11.00 -23.04
CA ILE A 309 -5.84 -12.13 -23.78
C ILE A 309 -6.16 -13.41 -23.02
N ASP A 310 -6.54 -14.45 -23.75
CA ASP A 310 -6.65 -15.81 -23.25
C ASP A 310 -5.82 -16.77 -24.13
N THR A 311 -5.61 -17.99 -23.65
CA THR A 311 -4.94 -19.07 -24.38
C THR A 311 -5.95 -20.09 -24.86
N PHE A 312 -6.02 -20.30 -26.19
CA PHE A 312 -6.88 -21.31 -26.81
C PHE A 312 -6.09 -22.14 -27.82
N GLU A 313 -6.11 -23.48 -27.70
CA GLU A 313 -5.36 -24.41 -28.57
C GLU A 313 -3.88 -23.98 -28.76
N ASP A 314 -3.22 -23.62 -27.66
CA ASP A 314 -1.83 -23.11 -27.60
C ASP A 314 -1.58 -21.78 -28.34
N GLN A 315 -2.63 -21.00 -28.60
CA GLN A 315 -2.57 -19.69 -29.24
C GLN A 315 -3.04 -18.58 -28.29
N TYR A 316 -2.40 -17.41 -28.36
CA TYR A 316 -2.79 -16.24 -27.55
C TYR A 316 -3.86 -15.43 -28.29
N LEU A 317 -5.10 -15.61 -27.87
CA LEU A 317 -6.27 -14.99 -28.47
C LEU A 317 -6.62 -13.69 -27.73
N ILE A 318 -6.78 -12.59 -28.46
CA ILE A 318 -7.38 -11.38 -27.92
C ILE A 318 -8.88 -11.64 -27.78
N ILE A 319 -9.37 -11.74 -26.54
CA ILE A 319 -10.79 -11.99 -26.27
C ILE A 319 -11.58 -10.70 -26.11
N SER A 320 -10.92 -9.59 -25.74
CA SER A 320 -11.54 -8.28 -25.64
C SER A 320 -10.54 -7.17 -25.94
N VAL A 321 -11.05 -6.07 -26.49
CA VAL A 321 -10.31 -4.83 -26.72
C VAL A 321 -11.06 -3.72 -26.00
N MET A 322 -10.41 -3.07 -25.04
CA MET A 322 -11.04 -2.07 -24.19
C MET A 322 -11.42 -0.84 -25.00
N LYS A 323 -12.55 -0.21 -24.67
CA LYS A 323 -12.99 1.04 -25.28
C LYS A 323 -12.00 2.18 -24.94
N ASP A 324 -11.81 3.10 -25.88
CA ASP A 324 -10.93 4.28 -25.75
C ASP A 324 -9.46 3.91 -25.44
N SER A 325 -9.05 2.68 -25.78
CA SER A 325 -7.71 2.16 -25.54
C SER A 325 -6.77 2.34 -26.73
N PRO A 326 -5.43 2.32 -26.51
CA PRO A 326 -4.46 2.30 -27.61
C PRO A 326 -4.65 1.15 -28.60
N ALA A 327 -5.08 -0.02 -28.13
CA ALA A 327 -5.35 -1.17 -28.98
C ALA A 327 -6.57 -0.96 -29.88
N GLN A 328 -7.63 -0.35 -29.35
CA GLN A 328 -8.80 0.02 -30.15
C GLN A 328 -8.43 1.07 -31.20
N GLU A 329 -7.70 2.13 -30.81
CA GLU A 329 -7.19 3.16 -31.71
C GLU A 329 -6.33 2.56 -32.84
N ALA A 330 -5.53 1.53 -32.52
CA ALA A 330 -4.69 0.82 -33.48
C ALA A 330 -5.47 -0.15 -34.40
N GLY A 331 -6.72 -0.48 -34.08
CA GLY A 331 -7.56 -1.39 -34.88
C GLY A 331 -7.37 -2.88 -34.57
N LEU A 332 -6.88 -3.22 -33.37
CA LEU A 332 -6.98 -4.59 -32.85
C LEU A 332 -8.44 -4.95 -32.59
N LEU A 333 -8.79 -6.22 -32.78
CA LEU A 333 -10.14 -6.73 -32.60
C LEU A 333 -10.12 -7.98 -31.72
N ALA A 334 -11.22 -8.24 -31.03
CA ALA A 334 -11.47 -9.55 -30.45
C ALA A 334 -11.44 -10.62 -31.56
N GLY A 335 -10.81 -11.77 -31.26
CA GLY A 335 -10.55 -12.85 -32.22
C GLY A 335 -9.16 -12.80 -32.87
N ASP A 336 -8.38 -11.73 -32.68
CA ASP A 336 -6.99 -11.67 -33.17
C ASP A 336 -6.07 -12.61 -32.38
N THR A 337 -5.20 -13.34 -33.07
CA THR A 337 -4.16 -14.17 -32.42
C THR A 337 -2.81 -13.48 -32.42
N ILE A 338 -2.18 -13.28 -31.26
CA ILE A 338 -0.83 -12.69 -31.15
C ILE A 338 0.22 -13.75 -31.48
N VAL A 339 1.10 -13.45 -32.44
CA VAL A 339 2.17 -14.37 -32.90
C VAL A 339 3.58 -13.83 -32.68
N GLU A 340 3.78 -12.51 -32.68
CA GLU A 340 5.06 -11.89 -32.28
C GLU A 340 4.85 -10.62 -31.45
N VAL A 341 5.79 -10.35 -30.54
CA VAL A 341 5.92 -9.09 -29.79
C VAL A 341 7.34 -8.56 -29.97
N ASP A 342 7.47 -7.32 -30.44
CA ASP A 342 8.74 -6.66 -30.78
C ASP A 342 9.67 -7.54 -31.65
N GLY A 343 9.07 -8.21 -32.64
CA GLY A 343 9.76 -9.09 -33.59
C GLY A 343 10.20 -10.44 -33.02
N LYS A 344 9.82 -10.77 -31.78
CA LYS A 344 10.08 -12.08 -31.16
C LYS A 344 8.84 -12.95 -31.24
N ASP A 345 9.00 -14.16 -31.77
CA ASP A 345 7.97 -15.20 -31.74
C ASP A 345 7.57 -15.50 -30.30
N VAL A 346 6.26 -15.49 -30.04
CA VAL A 346 5.73 -15.71 -28.68
C VAL A 346 5.22 -17.11 -28.45
N GLY A 347 5.19 -18.01 -29.43
CA GLY A 347 4.49 -19.31 -29.34
C GLY A 347 4.99 -20.26 -28.24
N LYS A 348 6.11 -19.94 -27.57
CA LYS A 348 6.65 -20.68 -26.42
C LYS A 348 6.59 -19.90 -25.11
N TYR A 349 5.91 -18.77 -25.07
CA TYR A 349 5.83 -17.95 -23.86
C TYR A 349 4.83 -18.58 -22.88
N THR A 350 5.01 -18.33 -21.59
CA THR A 350 3.86 -18.42 -20.69
C THR A 350 2.98 -17.20 -20.91
N ILE A 351 1.69 -17.26 -20.54
CA ILE A 351 0.81 -16.09 -20.63
C ILE A 351 1.40 -14.91 -19.86
N THR A 352 1.97 -15.13 -18.68
CA THR A 352 2.68 -14.12 -17.88
C THR A 352 3.82 -13.47 -18.65
N LYS A 353 4.66 -14.27 -19.32
CA LYS A 353 5.78 -13.76 -20.11
C LYS A 353 5.30 -12.94 -21.30
N LEU A 354 4.20 -13.35 -21.95
CA LEU A 354 3.58 -12.58 -23.01
C LEU A 354 3.07 -11.23 -22.49
N LEU A 355 2.31 -11.24 -21.39
CA LEU A 355 1.79 -10.03 -20.77
C LEU A 355 2.91 -9.04 -20.44
N ASN A 356 4.01 -9.52 -19.83
CA ASN A 356 5.16 -8.68 -19.51
C ASN A 356 5.88 -8.11 -20.75
N ALA A 357 5.85 -8.82 -21.89
CA ALA A 357 6.38 -8.30 -23.15
C ALA A 357 5.48 -7.21 -23.77
N ILE A 358 4.17 -7.30 -23.55
CA ILE A 358 3.18 -6.32 -24.03
C ILE A 358 3.12 -5.10 -23.11
N LYS A 359 3.29 -5.30 -21.81
CA LYS A 359 3.40 -4.26 -20.77
C LYS A 359 4.64 -3.39 -20.98
N GLY A 360 4.60 -2.21 -20.36
CA GLY A 360 5.73 -1.29 -20.32
C GLY A 360 5.30 0.14 -20.04
N PRO A 361 6.26 1.05 -19.79
CA PRO A 361 5.98 2.40 -19.36
C PRO A 361 5.06 3.17 -20.31
N SER A 362 4.15 3.98 -19.79
CA SER A 362 3.33 4.90 -20.57
C SER A 362 4.20 5.77 -21.50
N GLY A 363 3.76 5.95 -22.75
CA GLY A 363 4.51 6.66 -23.79
C GLY A 363 5.54 5.81 -24.54
N SER A 364 5.93 4.63 -24.03
CA SER A 364 6.72 3.66 -24.80
C SER A 364 5.88 2.97 -25.88
N THR A 365 6.51 2.32 -26.85
CA THR A 365 5.79 1.61 -27.93
C THR A 365 6.03 0.11 -27.89
N VAL A 366 5.02 -0.67 -28.28
CA VAL A 366 5.11 -2.11 -28.56
C VAL A 366 4.74 -2.38 -30.01
N GLN A 367 5.44 -3.33 -30.64
CA GLN A 367 5.07 -3.84 -31.95
C GLN A 367 4.46 -5.23 -31.82
N LEU A 368 3.19 -5.37 -32.18
CA LEU A 368 2.51 -6.66 -32.23
C LEU A 368 2.41 -7.15 -33.67
N LYS A 369 2.66 -8.43 -33.88
CA LYS A 369 2.22 -9.15 -35.08
C LYS A 369 1.09 -10.08 -34.67
N ILE A 370 -0.04 -9.96 -35.35
CA ILE A 370 -1.23 -10.78 -35.10
C ILE A 370 -1.64 -11.56 -36.35
N LYS A 371 -2.47 -12.58 -36.17
CA LYS A 371 -3.15 -13.33 -37.20
C LYS A 371 -4.66 -13.11 -37.09
N ARG A 372 -5.30 -12.65 -38.18
CA ARG A 372 -6.74 -12.44 -38.34
C ARG A 372 -7.18 -13.08 -39.65
N ASP A 373 -8.15 -13.98 -39.64
CA ASP A 373 -8.64 -14.68 -40.85
C ASP A 373 -7.52 -15.27 -41.73
N ASN A 374 -6.52 -15.90 -41.11
CA ASN A 374 -5.30 -16.44 -41.75
C ASN A 374 -4.38 -15.40 -42.44
N LYS A 375 -4.61 -14.11 -42.24
CA LYS A 375 -3.69 -13.04 -42.65
C LYS A 375 -2.90 -12.53 -41.47
N THR A 376 -1.63 -12.23 -41.70
CA THR A 376 -0.75 -11.67 -40.69
C THR A 376 -0.70 -10.14 -40.84
N MET A 377 -0.85 -9.42 -39.74
CA MET A 377 -0.85 -7.96 -39.69
C MET A 377 0.08 -7.49 -38.56
N SER A 378 0.68 -6.31 -38.74
CA SER A 378 1.56 -5.72 -37.73
C SER A 378 1.03 -4.37 -37.27
N PHE A 379 1.04 -4.16 -35.96
CA PHE A 379 0.55 -2.97 -35.28
C PHE A 379 1.66 -2.40 -34.43
N LYS A 380 1.91 -1.09 -34.54
CA LYS A 380 2.78 -0.35 -33.62
C LYS A 380 1.90 0.49 -32.73
N ILE A 381 1.93 0.21 -31.43
CA ILE A 381 0.96 0.75 -30.47
C ILE A 381 1.73 1.48 -29.38
N THR A 382 1.34 2.72 -29.09
CA THR A 382 1.91 3.51 -27.99
C THR A 382 1.16 3.16 -26.71
N ARG A 383 1.88 2.71 -25.69
CA ARG A 383 1.31 2.40 -24.38
C ARG A 383 0.80 3.67 -23.72
N LYS A 384 -0.30 3.56 -22.99
CA LYS A 384 -0.85 4.63 -22.15
C LYS A 384 -1.20 4.03 -20.78
N ALA A 385 -1.31 4.88 -19.77
CA ALA A 385 -2.05 4.52 -18.57
C ALA A 385 -3.53 4.36 -18.94
N ILE A 386 -4.11 3.24 -18.56
CA ILE A 386 -5.50 2.87 -18.80
C ILE A 386 -6.14 2.70 -17.44
N SER A 387 -7.20 3.47 -17.20
CA SER A 387 -8.08 3.26 -16.05
C SER A 387 -9.00 2.09 -16.39
N MET A 388 -9.04 1.07 -15.55
CA MET A 388 -10.10 0.07 -15.64
C MET A 388 -11.23 0.52 -14.73
N ASP A 389 -12.45 0.65 -15.25
CA ASP A 389 -13.62 0.68 -14.39
C ASP A 389 -13.62 -0.65 -13.62
N THR A 390 -13.50 -0.59 -12.29
CA THR A 390 -13.40 -1.82 -11.48
C THR A 390 -14.72 -2.57 -11.42
N VAL A 391 -15.80 -1.87 -11.80
CA VAL A 391 -17.16 -2.36 -11.83
C VAL A 391 -17.82 -2.07 -13.18
N LEU A 392 -18.35 -3.10 -13.85
CA LEU A 392 -19.14 -2.97 -15.09
C LEU A 392 -20.56 -3.50 -14.92
N LEU A 393 -21.49 -2.87 -15.64
CA LEU A 393 -22.92 -3.18 -15.60
C LEU A 393 -23.36 -4.33 -16.53
N GLU A 394 -22.56 -4.76 -17.52
CA GLU A 394 -23.02 -5.82 -18.45
C GLU A 394 -21.88 -6.74 -18.95
N GLY A 395 -22.08 -8.06 -18.83
CA GLY A 395 -21.37 -9.09 -19.59
C GLY A 395 -22.05 -9.31 -20.94
N GLY A 396 -21.33 -9.79 -21.96
CA GLY A 396 -21.76 -9.83 -23.37
C GLY A 396 -22.99 -10.68 -23.75
N ILE A 397 -23.86 -11.03 -22.80
CA ILE A 397 -25.17 -11.66 -23.00
C ILE A 397 -26.27 -10.76 -22.44
N GLU A 398 -27.41 -10.71 -23.12
CA GLU A 398 -28.59 -9.97 -22.67
C GLU A 398 -29.09 -10.49 -21.31
N ILE A 399 -28.93 -9.65 -20.28
CA ILE A 399 -29.44 -9.90 -18.93
C ILE A 399 -30.92 -9.45 -18.89
N PRO A 400 -31.84 -10.26 -18.33
CA PRO A 400 -33.22 -9.83 -18.15
C PRO A 400 -33.30 -8.53 -17.35
N LYS A 401 -34.09 -7.56 -17.83
CA LYS A 401 -34.21 -6.21 -17.22
C LYS A 401 -34.60 -6.19 -15.74
N ASN A 402 -35.17 -7.28 -15.23
CA ASN A 402 -35.56 -7.42 -13.84
C ASN A 402 -34.47 -8.05 -12.96
N ILE A 403 -33.26 -8.26 -13.48
CA ILE A 403 -32.09 -8.76 -12.76
C ILE A 403 -31.02 -7.69 -12.79
N GLY A 404 -30.58 -7.26 -11.60
CA GLY A 404 -29.41 -6.41 -11.45
C GLY A 404 -28.14 -7.21 -11.68
N TYR A 405 -27.13 -6.58 -12.28
CA TYR A 405 -25.83 -7.21 -12.53
C TYR A 405 -24.71 -6.24 -12.20
N ILE A 406 -23.77 -6.70 -11.39
CA ILE A 406 -22.60 -5.94 -10.98
C ILE A 406 -21.39 -6.89 -11.07
N ALA A 407 -20.40 -6.57 -11.89
CA ALA A 407 -19.15 -7.33 -11.93
C ALA A 407 -18.05 -6.58 -11.19
N ILE A 408 -17.25 -7.24 -10.35
CA ILE A 408 -16.03 -6.65 -9.76
C ILE A 408 -14.82 -7.40 -10.31
N TYR A 409 -13.96 -6.72 -11.06
CA TYR A 409 -12.79 -7.34 -11.69
C TYR A 409 -11.54 -7.35 -10.82
N GLN A 410 -11.42 -6.39 -9.90
CA GLN A 410 -10.33 -6.30 -8.94
C GLN A 410 -10.76 -5.39 -7.78
N PHE A 411 -10.27 -5.66 -6.58
CA PHE A 411 -10.51 -4.81 -5.41
C PHE A 411 -9.42 -3.72 -5.31
N THR A 412 -9.73 -2.52 -5.78
CA THR A 412 -8.86 -1.34 -5.69
C THR A 412 -9.35 -0.39 -4.60
N ASN A 413 -8.64 0.72 -4.39
CA ASN A 413 -9.09 1.79 -3.49
C ASN A 413 -10.41 2.46 -3.93
N SER A 414 -10.76 2.44 -5.23
CA SER A 414 -11.98 3.07 -5.74
C SER A 414 -13.20 2.13 -5.74
N THR A 415 -12.96 0.82 -5.71
CA THR A 415 -14.00 -0.21 -5.82
C THR A 415 -15.14 -0.06 -4.80
N PRO A 416 -14.93 0.23 -3.50
CA PRO A 416 -16.04 0.37 -2.56
C PRO A 416 -17.03 1.48 -2.93
N ALA A 417 -16.52 2.64 -3.34
CA ALA A 417 -17.34 3.78 -3.73
C ALA A 417 -18.08 3.52 -5.06
N GLU A 418 -17.39 2.92 -6.04
CA GLU A 418 -17.98 2.53 -7.33
C GLU A 418 -19.09 1.48 -7.15
N PHE A 419 -18.80 0.44 -6.37
CA PHE A 419 -19.73 -0.63 -6.06
C PHE A 419 -20.97 -0.10 -5.37
N LYS A 420 -20.80 0.70 -4.30
CA LYS A 420 -21.93 1.27 -3.56
C LYS A 420 -22.82 2.12 -4.46
N LYS A 421 -22.23 2.98 -5.30
CA LYS A 421 -22.99 3.80 -6.24
C LYS A 421 -23.81 2.94 -7.21
N LEU A 422 -23.18 1.95 -7.85
CA LEU A 422 -23.85 1.09 -8.82
C LEU A 422 -24.89 0.18 -8.16
N LEU A 423 -24.66 -0.25 -6.93
CA LEU A 423 -25.61 -0.98 -6.13
C LEU A 423 -26.84 -0.12 -5.82
N ASP A 424 -26.65 1.12 -5.36
CA ASP A 424 -27.75 2.05 -5.08
C ASP A 424 -28.58 2.35 -6.35
N GLU A 425 -27.92 2.57 -7.50
CA GLU A 425 -28.57 2.75 -8.81
C GLU A 425 -29.35 1.50 -9.23
N THR A 426 -28.72 0.33 -9.16
CA THR A 426 -29.33 -0.96 -9.50
C THR A 426 -30.54 -1.25 -8.62
N MET A 427 -30.45 -1.01 -7.31
CA MET A 427 -31.56 -1.24 -6.38
C MET A 427 -32.70 -0.23 -6.57
N SER A 428 -32.42 0.99 -7.01
CA SER A 428 -33.44 2.01 -7.34
C SER A 428 -34.32 1.58 -8.52
N ASP A 429 -33.81 0.76 -9.44
CA ASP A 429 -34.58 0.21 -10.57
C ASP A 429 -35.48 -0.97 -10.15
N GLY A 430 -35.40 -1.41 -8.90
CA GLY A 430 -36.26 -2.43 -8.31
C GLY A 430 -36.12 -3.84 -8.90
N PRO A 431 -34.91 -4.40 -9.01
CA PRO A 431 -34.70 -5.73 -9.57
C PRO A 431 -35.28 -6.80 -8.65
N ASN A 432 -35.72 -7.91 -9.25
CA ASN A 432 -36.20 -9.09 -8.53
C ASN A 432 -35.06 -9.97 -8.02
N GLY A 433 -33.82 -9.78 -8.52
CA GLY A 433 -32.64 -10.49 -8.08
C GLY A 433 -31.36 -9.79 -8.54
N LEU A 434 -30.24 -10.13 -7.91
CA LEU A 434 -28.94 -9.51 -8.14
C LEU A 434 -27.88 -10.58 -8.47
N ILE A 435 -27.08 -10.32 -9.49
CA ILE A 435 -25.89 -11.10 -9.82
C ILE A 435 -24.65 -10.27 -9.49
N LEU A 436 -23.78 -10.80 -8.63
CA LEU A 436 -22.44 -10.27 -8.37
C LEU A 436 -21.42 -11.17 -9.09
N ASP A 437 -20.79 -10.67 -10.15
CA ASP A 437 -19.79 -11.44 -10.90
C ASP A 437 -18.37 -11.18 -10.36
N LEU A 438 -17.74 -12.21 -9.80
CA LEU A 438 -16.35 -12.22 -9.31
C LEU A 438 -15.44 -13.15 -10.13
N ARG A 439 -15.90 -13.60 -11.31
CA ARG A 439 -15.06 -14.40 -12.21
C ARG A 439 -13.87 -13.59 -12.65
N ASP A 440 -12.72 -14.26 -12.75
CA ASP A 440 -11.45 -13.69 -13.17
C ASP A 440 -10.90 -12.58 -12.26
N ASN A 441 -11.48 -12.41 -11.06
CA ASN A 441 -11.02 -11.44 -10.07
C ASN A 441 -9.91 -12.04 -9.17
N PRO A 442 -8.65 -11.59 -9.31
CA PRO A 442 -7.52 -12.14 -8.55
C PRO A 442 -7.47 -11.64 -7.09
N GLY A 443 -8.46 -10.85 -6.66
CA GLY A 443 -8.52 -10.18 -5.37
C GLY A 443 -8.09 -8.73 -5.47
N GLY A 444 -7.26 -8.29 -4.54
CA GLY A 444 -6.85 -6.89 -4.39
C GLY A 444 -6.77 -6.52 -2.92
N TYR A 445 -7.08 -5.27 -2.58
CA TYR A 445 -7.11 -4.84 -1.17
C TYR A 445 -8.20 -5.55 -0.40
N VAL A 446 -7.80 -6.19 0.71
CA VAL A 446 -8.72 -6.87 1.63
C VAL A 446 -9.67 -5.86 2.29
N SER A 447 -9.19 -4.66 2.62
CA SER A 447 -10.02 -3.56 3.13
C SER A 447 -11.16 -3.21 2.18
N SER A 448 -10.87 -3.09 0.88
CA SER A 448 -11.88 -2.80 -0.13
C SER A 448 -12.91 -3.93 -0.25
N ALA A 449 -12.51 -5.19 -0.08
CA ALA A 449 -13.44 -6.32 -0.03
C ALA A 449 -14.33 -6.29 1.23
N TYR A 450 -13.80 -5.88 2.39
CA TYR A 450 -14.60 -5.67 3.60
C TYR A 450 -15.63 -4.56 3.41
N GLU A 451 -15.25 -3.42 2.83
CA GLU A 451 -16.19 -2.33 2.57
C GLU A 451 -17.28 -2.69 1.55
N VAL A 452 -16.95 -3.51 0.56
CA VAL A 452 -17.95 -4.11 -0.35
C VAL A 452 -18.89 -5.04 0.43
N LEU A 453 -18.36 -5.89 1.31
CA LEU A 453 -19.15 -6.76 2.18
C LEU A 453 -20.01 -5.97 3.17
N ASP A 454 -19.55 -4.83 3.67
CA ASP A 454 -20.31 -3.94 4.54
C ASP A 454 -21.53 -3.34 3.81
N SER A 455 -21.58 -3.37 2.48
CA SER A 455 -22.80 -3.01 1.76
C SER A 455 -23.83 -4.16 1.67
N LEU A 456 -23.43 -5.40 2.00
CA LEU A 456 -24.19 -6.62 1.74
C LEU A 456 -24.48 -7.48 2.99
N VAL A 457 -23.60 -7.45 3.98
CA VAL A 457 -23.63 -8.30 5.18
C VAL A 457 -24.15 -7.49 6.37
N PRO A 458 -25.10 -8.01 7.17
CA PRO A 458 -25.63 -7.31 8.33
C PRO A 458 -24.56 -6.93 9.37
N GLN A 459 -24.79 -5.80 10.05
CA GLN A 459 -23.86 -5.30 11.07
C GLN A 459 -23.54 -6.35 12.14
N GLY A 460 -22.25 -6.52 12.45
CA GLY A 460 -21.74 -7.40 13.50
C GLY A 460 -21.54 -8.86 13.09
N GLU A 461 -22.06 -9.27 11.93
CA GLU A 461 -21.79 -10.60 11.38
C GLU A 461 -20.31 -10.73 10.97
N THR A 462 -19.74 -11.92 11.16
CA THR A 462 -18.31 -12.14 10.87
C THR A 462 -18.07 -12.19 9.36
N LEU A 463 -17.19 -11.35 8.82
CA LEU A 463 -16.78 -11.39 7.41
C LEU A 463 -15.74 -12.47 7.14
N VAL A 464 -14.73 -12.56 8.00
CA VAL A 464 -13.60 -13.49 7.87
C VAL A 464 -12.96 -13.77 9.23
N LYS A 465 -12.28 -14.91 9.35
CA LYS A 465 -11.48 -15.26 10.52
C LYS A 465 -10.02 -15.43 10.13
N THR A 466 -9.11 -14.77 10.84
CA THR A 466 -7.67 -14.80 10.52
C THR A 466 -6.87 -15.34 11.69
N ASN A 467 -6.03 -16.35 11.43
CA ASN A 467 -5.18 -17.00 12.41
C ASN A 467 -3.72 -16.52 12.29
N PHE A 468 -3.33 -15.62 13.18
CA PHE A 468 -1.96 -15.15 13.34
C PHE A 468 -1.21 -16.06 14.31
N LYS A 469 -0.57 -17.12 13.79
CA LYS A 469 0.29 -18.02 14.58
C LYS A 469 -0.37 -18.55 15.87
N GLY A 470 -1.67 -18.85 15.81
CA GLY A 470 -2.47 -19.36 16.93
C GLY A 470 -3.44 -18.33 17.54
N ASN A 471 -3.32 -17.04 17.20
CA ASN A 471 -4.27 -16.02 17.62
C ASN A 471 -5.32 -15.79 16.52
N ILE A 472 -6.58 -16.18 16.79
CA ILE A 472 -7.68 -16.05 15.83
C ILE A 472 -8.43 -14.74 16.08
N ILE A 473 -8.47 -13.89 15.07
CA ILE A 473 -9.22 -12.63 15.04
C ILE A 473 -10.40 -12.81 14.08
N SER A 474 -11.58 -12.32 14.45
CA SER A 474 -12.74 -12.28 13.56
C SER A 474 -13.01 -10.83 13.17
N GLU A 475 -13.18 -10.58 11.88
CA GLU A 475 -13.54 -9.25 11.37
C GLU A 475 -15.07 -9.11 11.37
N PRO A 476 -15.66 -8.19 12.14
CA PRO A 476 -17.10 -7.93 12.11
C PRO A 476 -17.47 -7.00 10.97
N SER A 477 -18.66 -7.18 10.37
CA SER A 477 -19.19 -6.24 9.39
C SER A 477 -19.65 -4.93 10.04
N ASN A 478 -19.37 -3.81 9.39
CA ASN A 478 -19.96 -2.49 9.69
C ASN A 478 -21.21 -2.21 8.84
N GLY A 479 -21.82 -3.25 8.28
CA GLY A 479 -22.87 -3.10 7.29
C GLY A 479 -24.23 -2.61 7.79
N PRO A 480 -25.29 -2.75 6.98
CA PRO A 480 -26.58 -2.15 7.29
C PRO A 480 -27.17 -2.69 8.59
N SER A 481 -27.92 -1.82 9.28
CA SER A 481 -28.91 -2.25 10.26
C SER A 481 -30.09 -2.94 9.56
N GLU A 482 -30.94 -3.68 10.29
CA GLU A 482 -32.06 -4.47 9.74
C GLU A 482 -32.91 -3.74 8.67
N THR A 483 -33.03 -2.40 8.76
CA THR A 483 -33.82 -1.57 7.82
C THR A 483 -33.14 -1.27 6.48
N GLY A 484 -31.85 -1.60 6.32
CA GLY A 484 -31.04 -1.33 5.12
C GLY A 484 -30.57 -2.59 4.38
N GLU A 485 -31.01 -3.77 4.82
CA GLU A 485 -30.61 -5.05 4.22
C GLU A 485 -31.20 -5.24 2.80
N ILE A 486 -30.38 -5.82 1.91
CA ILE A 486 -30.80 -6.19 0.57
C ILE A 486 -31.62 -7.47 0.63
N ASN A 487 -32.94 -7.33 0.53
CA ASN A 487 -33.90 -8.41 0.66
C ASN A 487 -34.36 -9.00 -0.69
N ILE A 488 -33.43 -9.16 -1.63
CA ILE A 488 -33.69 -9.84 -2.91
C ILE A 488 -32.73 -11.02 -3.09
N PRO A 489 -33.14 -12.09 -3.80
CA PRO A 489 -32.24 -13.18 -4.13
C PRO A 489 -30.94 -12.73 -4.80
N MET A 490 -29.80 -13.18 -4.28
CA MET A 490 -28.48 -12.92 -4.84
C MET A 490 -27.80 -14.20 -5.33
N VAL A 491 -27.09 -14.11 -6.45
CA VAL A 491 -26.16 -15.12 -6.94
C VAL A 491 -24.78 -14.48 -7.13
N VAL A 492 -23.72 -15.18 -6.72
CA VAL A 492 -22.34 -14.78 -6.98
C VAL A 492 -21.73 -15.72 -8.01
N LEU A 493 -21.13 -15.18 -9.07
CA LEU A 493 -20.41 -15.97 -10.07
C LEU A 493 -18.94 -16.04 -9.71
N VAL A 494 -18.36 -17.23 -9.76
CA VAL A 494 -16.94 -17.48 -9.47
C VAL A 494 -16.33 -18.48 -10.43
N ASN A 495 -15.01 -18.47 -10.54
CA ASN A 495 -14.27 -19.48 -11.29
C ASN A 495 -12.87 -19.70 -10.72
N GLU A 496 -12.06 -20.49 -11.42
CA GLU A 496 -10.71 -20.90 -11.01
C GLU A 496 -9.71 -19.74 -10.83
N TYR A 497 -10.06 -18.56 -11.33
CA TYR A 497 -9.26 -17.33 -11.25
C TYR A 497 -9.77 -16.36 -10.17
N THR A 498 -10.94 -16.62 -9.59
CA THR A 498 -11.42 -15.91 -8.39
C THR A 498 -10.47 -16.22 -7.24
N ALA A 499 -9.79 -15.23 -6.68
CA ALA A 499 -8.74 -15.45 -5.69
C ALA A 499 -8.71 -14.41 -4.55
N SER A 500 -8.13 -14.80 -3.41
CA SER A 500 -7.75 -13.89 -2.32
C SER A 500 -8.94 -13.08 -1.80
N ALA A 501 -8.93 -11.74 -1.89
CA ALA A 501 -10.02 -10.89 -1.42
C ALA A 501 -11.38 -11.23 -2.07
N ALA A 502 -11.40 -11.70 -3.33
CA ALA A 502 -12.63 -12.15 -3.97
C ALA A 502 -13.20 -13.43 -3.34
N GLU A 503 -12.33 -14.33 -2.86
CA GLU A 503 -12.72 -15.54 -2.14
C GLU A 503 -13.27 -15.21 -0.74
N ILE A 504 -12.78 -14.14 -0.10
CA ILE A 504 -13.37 -13.62 1.15
C ILE A 504 -14.81 -13.18 0.89
N VAL A 505 -15.06 -12.40 -0.17
CA VAL A 505 -16.42 -11.96 -0.52
C VAL A 505 -17.33 -13.15 -0.81
N ALA A 506 -16.91 -14.07 -1.69
CA ALA A 506 -17.69 -15.26 -2.02
C ALA A 506 -17.96 -16.13 -0.78
N GLY A 507 -16.94 -16.40 0.03
CA GLY A 507 -17.05 -17.23 1.23
C GLY A 507 -17.94 -16.63 2.32
N ALA A 508 -17.84 -15.31 2.55
CA ALA A 508 -18.68 -14.62 3.53
C ALA A 508 -20.16 -14.64 3.13
N LEU A 509 -20.46 -14.30 1.86
CA LEU A 509 -21.84 -14.30 1.34
C LEU A 509 -22.44 -15.71 1.30
N GLN A 510 -21.62 -16.73 1.01
CA GLN A 510 -22.04 -18.13 1.04
C GLN A 510 -22.37 -18.59 2.46
N ASP A 511 -21.46 -18.36 3.42
CA ASP A 511 -21.59 -18.85 4.78
C ASP A 511 -22.76 -18.21 5.53
N HIS A 512 -23.03 -16.94 5.26
CA HIS A 512 -24.21 -16.21 5.76
C HIS A 512 -25.48 -16.50 4.99
N LYS A 513 -25.41 -17.29 3.91
CA LYS A 513 -26.53 -17.63 3.02
C LYS A 513 -27.20 -16.41 2.38
N ILE A 514 -26.44 -15.33 2.22
CA ILE A 514 -26.88 -14.11 1.53
C ILE A 514 -26.95 -14.37 0.02
N ALA A 515 -25.98 -15.12 -0.52
CA ALA A 515 -25.93 -15.46 -1.93
C ALA A 515 -25.73 -16.95 -2.18
N THR A 516 -26.21 -17.41 -3.34
CA THR A 516 -25.85 -18.73 -3.89
C THR A 516 -24.63 -18.59 -4.80
N ILE A 517 -23.59 -19.38 -4.57
CA ILE A 517 -22.36 -19.35 -5.37
C ILE A 517 -22.49 -20.30 -6.57
N VAL A 518 -22.26 -19.79 -7.79
CA VAL A 518 -22.41 -20.55 -9.04
C VAL A 518 -21.13 -20.44 -9.87
N GLY A 519 -20.61 -21.56 -10.38
CA GLY A 519 -19.47 -21.58 -11.29
C GLY A 519 -18.49 -22.72 -11.03
N GLU A 520 -17.20 -22.43 -11.06
CA GLU A 520 -16.12 -23.41 -10.84
C GLU A 520 -15.42 -23.17 -9.49
N PRO A 521 -14.78 -24.17 -8.86
CA PRO A 521 -13.99 -23.97 -7.65
C PRO A 521 -12.97 -22.84 -7.80
N THR A 522 -12.86 -22.00 -6.77
CA THR A 522 -11.96 -20.84 -6.79
C THR A 522 -10.50 -21.21 -6.58
N TYR A 523 -9.60 -20.24 -6.73
CA TYR A 523 -8.15 -20.46 -6.78
C TYR A 523 -7.55 -21.10 -5.51
N GLY A 524 -8.05 -20.74 -4.32
CA GLY A 524 -7.59 -21.25 -3.04
C GLY A 524 -6.42 -20.48 -2.44
N LYS A 525 -6.45 -19.14 -2.48
CA LYS A 525 -5.44 -18.31 -1.79
C LYS A 525 -5.93 -17.92 -0.39
N GLY A 526 -5.66 -18.79 0.57
CA GLY A 526 -6.12 -18.66 1.97
C GLY A 526 -5.10 -18.06 2.93
N THR A 527 -4.03 -17.46 2.42
CA THR A 527 -2.99 -16.80 3.23
C THR A 527 -3.06 -15.29 3.14
N MET A 528 -2.72 -14.62 4.24
CA MET A 528 -2.62 -13.17 4.32
C MET A 528 -1.15 -12.76 4.36
N GLN A 529 -0.80 -11.79 3.52
CA GLN A 529 0.56 -11.26 3.42
C GLN A 529 0.68 -9.91 4.12
N GLU A 530 1.80 -9.70 4.81
CA GLU A 530 2.33 -8.40 5.22
C GLU A 530 3.15 -7.83 4.07
N VAL A 531 3.14 -6.51 3.89
CA VAL A 531 3.87 -5.82 2.82
C VAL A 531 4.75 -4.74 3.42
N ASP A 532 6.05 -4.94 3.36
CA ASP A 532 7.06 -3.95 3.72
C ASP A 532 7.48 -3.19 2.45
N VAL A 533 7.49 -1.86 2.49
CA VAL A 533 8.00 -1.02 1.39
C VAL A 533 9.30 -0.37 1.84
N TYR A 534 10.36 -0.56 1.07
CA TYR A 534 11.68 -0.02 1.38
C TYR A 534 11.91 1.35 0.73
N THR A 535 12.92 2.06 1.21
CA THR A 535 13.24 3.44 0.79
C THR A 535 13.64 3.56 -0.68
N ASP A 536 14.12 2.48 -1.30
CA ASP A 536 14.43 2.42 -2.73
C ASP A 536 13.19 2.15 -3.61
N GLY A 537 12.01 1.98 -2.99
CA GLY A 537 10.74 1.66 -3.65
C GLY A 537 10.51 0.17 -3.88
N SER A 538 11.46 -0.70 -3.53
CA SER A 538 11.24 -2.15 -3.52
C SER A 538 10.24 -2.52 -2.43
N LEU A 539 9.64 -3.71 -2.53
CA LEU A 539 8.75 -4.22 -1.50
C LEU A 539 9.03 -5.69 -1.17
N PHE A 540 8.76 -6.08 0.06
CA PHE A 540 8.77 -7.48 0.49
C PHE A 540 7.37 -7.86 0.97
N LYS A 541 6.82 -8.91 0.38
CA LYS A 541 5.54 -9.49 0.75
C LYS A 541 5.82 -10.79 1.49
N MET A 542 5.26 -10.97 2.68
CA MET A 542 5.48 -12.16 3.49
C MET A 542 4.18 -12.71 4.03
N SER A 543 3.94 -14.02 3.87
CA SER A 543 2.78 -14.67 4.50
C SER A 543 2.92 -14.68 6.01
N ILE A 544 1.96 -14.09 6.72
CA ILE A 544 1.97 -13.96 8.18
C ILE A 544 0.79 -14.64 8.88
N ALA A 545 -0.26 -14.99 8.12
CA ALA A 545 -1.45 -15.63 8.65
C ALA A 545 -2.17 -16.50 7.61
N GLU A 546 -3.01 -17.41 8.09
CA GLU A 546 -4.04 -18.08 7.29
C GLU A 546 -5.41 -17.48 7.63
N TRP A 547 -6.30 -17.38 6.65
CA TRP A 547 -7.67 -16.95 6.86
C TRP A 547 -8.67 -18.06 6.51
N PHE A 548 -9.83 -17.96 7.13
CA PHE A 548 -10.93 -18.92 7.07
C PHE A 548 -12.25 -18.17 6.87
N THR A 549 -13.20 -18.81 6.22
CA THR A 549 -14.56 -18.26 6.07
C THR A 549 -15.26 -18.19 7.44
N PRO A 550 -16.40 -17.48 7.56
CA PRO A 550 -17.14 -17.37 8.83
C PRO A 550 -17.45 -18.71 9.51
N ASN A 551 -17.72 -19.77 8.74
CA ASN A 551 -17.95 -21.13 9.25
C ASN A 551 -16.68 -21.96 9.49
N ASN A 552 -15.50 -21.33 9.50
CA ASN A 552 -14.17 -21.93 9.66
C ASN A 552 -13.74 -22.84 8.49
N HIS A 553 -14.21 -22.59 7.27
CA HIS A 553 -13.72 -23.30 6.09
C HIS A 553 -12.29 -22.85 5.78
N LYS A 554 -11.37 -23.80 5.61
CA LYS A 554 -9.99 -23.50 5.16
C LYS A 554 -10.00 -23.24 3.67
N VAL A 555 -9.50 -22.09 3.24
CA VAL A 555 -9.46 -21.71 1.82
C VAL A 555 -8.12 -22.02 1.16
N ASP A 556 -7.01 -21.99 1.91
CA ASP A 556 -5.69 -22.20 1.33
C ASP A 556 -5.56 -23.57 0.66
N GLN A 557 -5.20 -23.56 -0.63
CA GLN A 557 -5.09 -24.70 -1.54
C GLN A 557 -6.40 -25.44 -1.85
N LEU A 558 -7.53 -25.00 -1.30
CA LEU A 558 -8.84 -25.65 -1.46
C LEU A 558 -9.84 -24.79 -2.23
N GLY A 559 -9.79 -23.48 -2.05
CA GLY A 559 -10.76 -22.54 -2.63
C GLY A 559 -12.12 -22.59 -1.93
N ILE A 560 -13.03 -21.76 -2.43
CA ILE A 560 -14.46 -21.78 -2.17
C ILE A 560 -15.09 -22.75 -3.17
N THR A 561 -15.84 -23.72 -2.66
CA THR A 561 -16.61 -24.65 -3.48
C THR A 561 -17.98 -24.02 -3.81
N PRO A 562 -18.34 -23.84 -5.09
CA PRO A 562 -19.64 -23.31 -5.46
C PRO A 562 -20.78 -24.21 -4.95
N ASP A 563 -21.90 -23.59 -4.56
CA ASP A 563 -23.14 -24.32 -4.25
C ASP A 563 -23.67 -25.05 -5.49
N ILE A 564 -23.42 -24.48 -6.66
CA ILE A 564 -23.80 -25.01 -7.96
C ILE A 564 -22.58 -24.99 -8.89
N ILE A 565 -22.01 -26.17 -9.11
CA ILE A 565 -20.89 -26.34 -10.03
C ILE A 565 -21.39 -26.32 -11.47
N VAL A 566 -20.76 -25.48 -12.30
CA VAL A 566 -20.97 -25.39 -13.75
C VAL A 566 -19.61 -25.38 -14.43
N ILE A 567 -19.28 -26.45 -15.15
CA ILE A 567 -18.01 -26.57 -15.88
C ILE A 567 -18.17 -25.88 -17.23
N LYS A 568 -17.22 -25.00 -17.59
CA LYS A 568 -17.22 -24.33 -18.90
C LYS A 568 -17.14 -25.34 -20.04
N THR A 569 -17.98 -25.13 -21.05
CA THR A 569 -17.96 -25.84 -22.33
C THR A 569 -17.00 -25.17 -23.32
N LYS A 570 -16.72 -25.83 -24.44
CA LYS A 570 -15.92 -25.23 -25.53
C LYS A 570 -16.55 -23.94 -26.07
N ASP A 571 -17.88 -23.84 -26.09
CA ASP A 571 -18.56 -22.64 -26.58
C ASP A 571 -18.51 -21.48 -25.55
N ASP A 572 -18.37 -21.79 -24.25
CA ASP A 572 -18.11 -20.78 -23.21
C ASP A 572 -16.73 -20.16 -23.39
N VAL A 573 -15.70 -21.00 -23.58
CA VAL A 573 -14.32 -20.54 -23.83
C VAL A 573 -14.22 -19.70 -25.10
N LEU A 574 -15.02 -20.02 -26.11
CA LEU A 574 -15.08 -19.28 -27.37
C LEU A 574 -15.97 -18.02 -27.30
N GLY A 575 -16.53 -17.69 -26.12
CA GLY A 575 -17.39 -16.52 -25.92
C GLY A 575 -18.71 -16.55 -26.70
N LYS A 576 -19.14 -17.73 -27.17
CA LYS A 576 -20.41 -17.91 -27.87
C LYS A 576 -21.58 -18.07 -26.92
N THR A 577 -21.30 -18.47 -25.69
CA THR A 577 -22.28 -18.64 -24.63
C THR A 577 -21.64 -18.37 -23.28
N ASP A 578 -22.47 -18.26 -22.24
CA ASP A 578 -22.04 -18.12 -20.85
C ASP A 578 -22.96 -18.98 -19.99
N SER A 579 -22.58 -20.25 -19.86
CA SER A 579 -23.31 -21.29 -19.14
C SER A 579 -23.41 -20.98 -17.65
N ILE A 580 -22.40 -20.31 -17.08
CA ILE A 580 -22.39 -19.92 -15.67
C ILE A 580 -23.42 -18.83 -15.44
N LEU A 581 -23.41 -17.77 -16.26
CA LEU A 581 -24.40 -16.69 -16.19
C LEU A 581 -25.83 -17.19 -16.48
N GLN A 582 -26.02 -18.02 -17.50
CA GLN A 582 -27.33 -18.62 -17.79
C GLN A 582 -27.86 -19.45 -16.63
N ARG A 583 -26.97 -20.19 -15.96
CA ARG A 583 -27.35 -20.96 -14.78
C ARG A 583 -27.77 -20.02 -13.65
N ALA A 584 -27.02 -18.95 -13.39
CA ALA A 584 -27.36 -17.96 -12.38
C ALA A 584 -28.72 -17.29 -12.62
N ILE A 585 -28.99 -16.87 -13.86
CA ILE A 585 -30.29 -16.33 -14.28
C ILE A 585 -31.40 -17.34 -14.00
N THR A 586 -31.19 -18.61 -14.36
CA THR A 586 -32.15 -19.68 -14.13
C THR A 586 -32.43 -19.90 -12.65
N GLU A 587 -31.41 -19.81 -11.79
CA GLU A 587 -31.59 -19.97 -10.33
C GLU A 587 -32.33 -18.78 -9.70
N LEU A 588 -32.06 -17.56 -10.14
CA LEU A 588 -32.81 -16.38 -9.70
C LEU A 588 -34.28 -16.46 -10.12
N GLN A 589 -34.55 -16.84 -11.36
CA GLN A 589 -35.92 -16.96 -11.89
C GLN A 589 -36.81 -17.96 -11.13
N LYS A 590 -36.23 -18.98 -10.48
CA LYS A 590 -36.99 -19.91 -9.61
C LYS A 590 -37.46 -19.27 -8.30
N LYS A 591 -36.84 -18.15 -7.90
CA LYS A 591 -37.11 -17.45 -6.63
C LYS A 591 -38.04 -16.24 -6.81
N PHE A 592 -38.38 -15.88 -8.05
CA PHE A 592 -39.30 -14.78 -8.38
C PHE A 592 -40.77 -15.17 -8.19
#